data_AF-A0A7C5J590-F1
#
_entry.id   AF-A0A7C5J590-F1
#
_cell.length_a   1.000
_cell.length_b   1.000
_cell.length_c   1.000
_cell.angle_alpha   90.00
_cell.angle_beta   90.00
_cell.angle_gamma   90.00
#
_symmetry.space_group_name_H-M   'P 1'
#
loop_
_entity.id
_entity.type
_entity.pdbx_description
1 polymer ?
#
loop_
_entity_poly.entity_id
_entity_poly.type
_entity_poly.pdbx_seq_one_letter_code
_entity_poly.pdbx_strand_id
1 'polypeptide(L)'
;MRELLGGYDKPNIAAVVRELEHRGAREGIRAPSRGTVYQAMNKLPTRQHRVGDLPPAVRDALYNFTPSSSVPEAQLAFYCFNYGNLAAISFAAGLGWLALHQAARMPGYRRKSRGLVDAVLQVRGI
;
A
#
# COMPACT_ATOMS: atom_id res chain seq x y z
N MET A 1 -14.46 1.13 -6.62
CA MET A 1 -13.03 1.50 -6.79
C MET A 1 -12.11 0.76 -5.85
N ARG A 2 -12.34 0.75 -4.53
CA ARG A 2 -11.53 -0.01 -3.54
C ARG A 2 -11.38 -1.49 -3.91
N GLU A 3 -12.47 -2.16 -4.29
CA GLU A 3 -12.44 -3.56 -4.71
C GLU A 3 -11.53 -3.81 -5.91
N LEU A 4 -11.57 -2.92 -6.91
CA LEU A 4 -10.79 -3.05 -8.15
C LEU A 4 -9.30 -2.78 -7.95
N LEU A 5 -8.94 -2.01 -6.91
CA LEU A 5 -7.57 -1.62 -6.60
C LEU A 5 -7.00 -2.35 -5.37
N GLY A 6 -7.82 -3.11 -4.63
CA GLY A 6 -7.47 -3.68 -3.33
C GLY A 6 -6.80 -5.05 -3.38
N GLY A 7 -6.46 -5.55 -4.57
CA GLY A 7 -5.76 -6.82 -4.75
C GLY A 7 -4.33 -6.83 -4.24
N TYR A 8 -3.70 -8.01 -4.29
CA TYR A 8 -2.30 -8.16 -3.90
C TYR A 8 -1.35 -7.55 -4.94
N ASP A 9 -1.64 -7.77 -6.22
CA ASP A 9 -0.86 -7.27 -7.36
C ASP A 9 -1.50 -6.05 -8.01
N LYS A 10 -0.67 -5.25 -8.68
CA LYS A 10 -1.11 -4.03 -9.36
C LYS A 10 -2.00 -4.40 -10.54
N PRO A 11 -3.26 -3.93 -10.56
CA PRO A 11 -4.16 -4.21 -11.66
C PRO A 11 -3.80 -3.39 -12.90
N ASN A 12 -4.27 -3.84 -14.06
CA ASN A 12 -4.23 -3.03 -15.26
C ASN A 12 -5.18 -1.82 -15.08
N ILE A 13 -4.62 -0.63 -14.92
CA ILE A 13 -5.40 0.59 -14.66
C ILE A 13 -6.37 0.92 -15.80
N ALA A 14 -6.04 0.58 -17.05
CA ALA A 14 -6.97 0.78 -18.16
C ALA A 14 -8.21 -0.13 -18.04
N ALA A 15 -8.02 -1.38 -17.58
CA ALA A 15 -9.14 -2.27 -17.28
C ALA A 15 -9.98 -1.76 -16.10
N VAL A 16 -9.34 -1.24 -15.04
CA VAL A 16 -10.05 -0.64 -13.89
C VAL A 16 -10.92 0.55 -14.33
N VAL A 17 -10.40 1.43 -15.19
CA VAL A 17 -11.16 2.58 -15.69
C VAL A 17 -12.35 2.12 -16.53
N ARG A 18 -12.17 1.17 -17.45
CA ARG A 18 -13.28 0.61 -18.25
C ARG A 18 -14.36 -0.03 -17.39
N GLU A 19 -13.97 -0.74 -16.34
CA GLU A 19 -14.93 -1.34 -15.39
C GLU A 19 -15.69 -0.26 -14.61
N LEU A 20 -15.02 0.82 -14.20
CA LEU A 20 -15.67 1.95 -13.55
C LEU A 20 -16.60 2.71 -14.49
N GLU A 21 -16.25 2.82 -15.78
CA GLU A 21 -17.11 3.35 -16.83
C GLU A 21 -18.38 2.52 -17.00
N HIS A 22 -18.23 1.20 -17.08
CA HIS A 22 -19.36 0.28 -17.19
C HIS A 22 -20.29 0.35 -15.98
N ARG A 23 -19.74 0.34 -14.75
CA ARG A 23 -20.55 0.50 -13.52
C ARG A 23 -21.24 1.85 -13.44
N GLY A 24 -20.50 2.93 -13.75
CA GLY A 24 -21.05 4.29 -13.77
C GLY A 24 -22.23 4.42 -14.74
N ALA A 25 -22.11 3.85 -15.95
CA ALA A 25 -23.20 3.86 -16.93
C ALA A 25 -24.47 3.15 -16.42
N ARG A 26 -24.33 2.05 -15.68
CA ARG A 26 -25.47 1.32 -15.08
C ARG A 26 -26.15 2.08 -13.96
N GLU A 27 -25.40 2.90 -13.24
CA GLU A 27 -25.89 3.67 -12.07
C GLU A 27 -26.24 5.13 -12.43
N GLY A 28 -26.08 5.55 -13.70
CA GLY A 28 -26.31 6.93 -14.14
C GLY A 28 -25.25 7.93 -13.64
N ILE A 29 -24.08 7.44 -13.23
CA ILE A 29 -22.99 8.23 -12.64
C ILE A 29 -21.86 8.39 -13.67
N ARG A 30 -21.32 9.61 -13.79
CA ARG A 30 -20.16 9.87 -14.65
C ARG A 30 -18.93 9.14 -14.12
N ALA A 31 -18.28 8.38 -15.00
CA ALA A 31 -17.05 7.67 -14.68
C ALA A 31 -15.89 8.61 -14.31
N PRO A 32 -15.02 8.21 -13.36
CA PRO A 32 -13.83 8.98 -13.02
C PRO A 32 -12.80 8.97 -14.16
N SER A 33 -12.10 10.09 -14.35
CA SER A 33 -10.97 10.14 -15.28
C SER A 33 -9.82 9.25 -14.79
N ARG A 34 -8.90 8.88 -15.70
CA ARG A 34 -7.64 8.20 -15.34
C ARG A 34 -6.89 8.97 -14.24
N GLY A 35 -6.82 10.30 -14.34
CA GLY A 35 -6.17 11.15 -13.33
C GLY A 35 -6.83 11.04 -11.96
N THR A 36 -8.17 10.97 -11.93
CA THR A 36 -8.95 10.76 -10.70
C THR A 36 -8.63 9.40 -10.06
N VAL A 37 -8.49 8.34 -10.87
CA VAL A 37 -8.08 7.02 -10.35
C VAL A 37 -6.68 7.07 -9.73
N TYR A 38 -5.70 7.70 -10.40
CA TYR A 38 -4.36 7.88 -9.84
C TYR A 38 -4.34 8.71 -8.55
N GLN A 39 -5.14 9.78 -8.47
CA GLN A 39 -5.26 10.56 -7.24
C GLN A 39 -5.90 9.73 -6.12
N ALA A 40 -6.93 8.94 -6.44
CA ALA A 40 -7.58 8.07 -5.47
C ALA A 40 -6.63 7.01 -4.93
N MET A 41 -5.73 6.44 -5.76
CA MET A 41 -4.72 5.48 -5.29
C MET A 41 -3.86 6.00 -4.13
N ASN A 42 -3.59 7.30 -4.07
CA ASN A 42 -2.81 7.89 -2.98
C ASN A 42 -3.62 8.11 -1.68
N LYS A 43 -4.95 8.05 -1.75
CA LYS A 43 -5.87 8.39 -0.65
C LYS A 43 -6.73 7.22 -0.19
N LEU A 44 -6.86 6.19 -1.01
CA LEU A 44 -7.69 5.04 -0.68
C LEU A 44 -7.14 4.33 0.56
N PRO A 45 -8.02 4.02 1.53
CA PRO A 45 -7.59 3.35 2.75
C PRO A 45 -7.05 1.97 2.40
N THR A 46 -5.83 1.69 2.86
CA THR A 46 -5.27 0.34 2.85
C THR A 46 -5.83 -0.46 4.01
N ARG A 47 -5.62 -1.78 4.00
CA ARG A 47 -6.01 -2.63 5.13
C ARG A 47 -5.30 -2.13 6.39
N GLN A 48 -5.96 -2.27 7.53
CA GLN A 48 -5.36 -1.95 8.81
C GLN A 48 -4.99 -3.24 9.55
N HIS A 49 -3.90 -3.18 10.31
CA HIS A 49 -3.43 -4.26 11.15
C HIS A 49 -3.34 -3.77 12.59
N ARG A 50 -3.82 -4.59 13.52
CA ARG A 50 -3.57 -4.37 14.93
C ARG A 50 -2.14 -4.78 15.25
N VAL A 51 -1.40 -3.91 15.93
CA VAL A 51 0.03 -4.15 16.19
C VAL A 51 0.26 -5.43 16.99
N GLY A 52 -0.59 -5.71 17.99
CA GLY A 52 -0.49 -6.94 18.80
C GLY A 52 -0.49 -8.24 17.98
N ASP A 53 -1.19 -8.25 16.85
CA ASP A 53 -1.40 -9.45 16.02
C ASP A 53 -0.25 -9.66 15.00
N LEU A 54 0.70 -8.72 14.93
CA LEU A 54 1.80 -8.78 13.98
C LEU A 54 2.94 -9.69 14.48
N PRO A 55 3.78 -10.23 13.57
CA PRO A 55 4.98 -10.95 13.95
C PRO A 55 5.90 -10.10 14.84
N PRO A 56 6.64 -10.70 15.79
CA PRO A 56 7.53 -9.96 16.71
C PRO A 56 8.46 -8.97 15.98
N ALA A 57 9.13 -9.42 14.92
CA ALA A 57 10.04 -8.59 14.13
C ALA A 57 9.38 -7.34 13.52
N VAL A 58 8.09 -7.44 13.16
CA VAL A 58 7.32 -6.31 12.62
C VAL A 58 6.92 -5.35 13.74
N ARG A 59 6.55 -5.87 14.92
CA ARG A 59 6.24 -5.05 16.09
C ARG A 59 7.45 -4.24 16.55
N ASP A 60 8.65 -4.83 16.52
CA ASP A 60 9.88 -4.14 16.90
C ASP A 60 10.19 -2.95 15.97
N ALA A 61 9.83 -3.05 14.69
CA ALA A 61 9.95 -1.95 13.73
C ALA A 61 8.95 -0.81 14.02
N LEU A 62 7.86 -1.09 14.74
CA LEU A 62 6.79 -0.17 15.12
C LEU A 62 7.00 0.37 16.55
N TYR A 63 8.23 0.74 16.90
CA TYR A 63 8.66 1.12 18.26
C TYR A 63 7.85 2.25 18.92
N ASN A 64 7.15 3.09 18.15
CA ASN A 64 6.30 4.17 18.65
C ASN A 64 4.82 3.76 18.86
N PHE A 65 4.46 2.51 18.58
CA PHE A 65 3.07 2.04 18.61
C PHE A 65 2.84 1.10 19.78
N THR A 66 1.63 1.19 20.35
CA THR A 66 1.18 0.25 21.37
C THR A 66 0.59 -1.00 20.72
N PRO A 67 0.54 -2.15 21.41
CA PRO A 67 -0.12 -3.36 20.90
C PRO A 67 -1.61 -3.18 20.54
N SER A 68 -2.28 -2.19 21.13
CA SER A 68 -3.68 -1.83 20.81
C SER A 68 -3.82 -0.91 19.60
N SER A 69 -2.72 -0.36 19.08
CA SER A 69 -2.75 0.53 17.92
C SER A 69 -3.21 -0.22 16.66
N SER A 70 -3.98 0.47 15.83
CA SER A 70 -4.34 0.03 14.47
C SER A 70 -3.54 0.85 13.46
N VAL A 71 -2.80 0.18 12.58
CA VAL A 71 -1.86 0.80 11.65
C VAL A 71 -2.22 0.45 10.20
N PRO A 72 -2.36 1.43 9.29
CA PRO A 72 -2.53 1.17 7.87
C PRO A 72 -1.32 0.42 7.27
N GLU A 73 -1.55 -0.49 6.33
CA GLU A 73 -0.47 -1.26 5.68
C GLU A 73 0.60 -0.37 5.05
N ALA A 74 0.24 0.78 4.48
CA ALA A 74 1.22 1.70 3.90
C ALA A 74 2.20 2.23 4.98
N GLN A 75 1.68 2.57 6.15
CA GLN A 75 2.50 3.01 7.28
C GLN A 75 3.31 1.85 7.85
N LEU A 76 2.73 0.66 7.94
CA LEU A 76 3.44 -0.54 8.36
C LEU A 76 4.62 -0.85 7.43
N ALA A 77 4.41 -0.83 6.11
CA ALA A 77 5.49 -1.02 5.13
C ALA A 77 6.60 0.03 5.31
N PHE A 78 6.22 1.31 5.44
CA PHE A 78 7.18 2.39 5.68
C PHE A 78 8.07 2.11 6.90
N TYR A 79 7.49 1.78 8.05
CA TYR A 79 8.27 1.51 9.28
C TYR A 79 9.15 0.27 9.12
N CYS A 80 8.63 -0.81 8.55
CA CYS A 80 9.41 -2.02 8.29
C CYS A 80 10.63 -1.77 7.37
N PHE A 81 10.46 -1.01 6.28
CA PHE A 81 11.58 -0.69 5.39
C PHE A 81 12.59 0.28 6.00
N ASN A 82 12.15 1.20 6.88
CA ASN A 82 13.01 2.25 7.41
C ASN A 82 13.75 1.85 8.70
N TYR A 83 13.12 1.01 9.52
CA TYR A 83 13.59 0.67 10.87
C TYR A 83 13.61 -0.83 11.18
N GLY A 84 12.98 -1.66 10.34
CA GLY A 84 12.88 -3.09 10.57
C GLY A 84 14.16 -3.87 10.27
N ASN A 85 14.23 -5.07 10.83
CA ASN A 85 15.22 -6.08 10.44
C ASN A 85 14.80 -6.80 9.14
N LEU A 86 15.62 -7.75 8.68
CA LEU A 86 15.36 -8.48 7.44
C LEU A 86 13.99 -9.18 7.42
N ALA A 87 13.55 -9.76 8.54
CA ALA A 87 12.26 -10.43 8.62
C ALA A 87 11.09 -9.45 8.48
N ALA A 88 11.19 -8.26 9.11
CA ALA A 88 10.20 -7.19 8.96
C ALA A 88 10.14 -6.66 7.52
N ILE A 89 11.30 -6.49 6.88
CA ILE A 89 11.41 -6.08 5.47
C ILE A 89 10.77 -7.13 4.56
N SER A 90 11.05 -8.42 4.79
CA SER A 90 10.46 -9.52 4.02
C SER A 90 8.94 -9.56 4.17
N PHE A 91 8.42 -9.33 5.38
CA PHE A 91 6.99 -9.20 5.62
C PHE A 91 6.39 -8.03 4.82
N ALA A 92 7.02 -6.85 4.91
CA ALA A 92 6.55 -5.65 4.23
C ALA A 92 6.55 -5.79 2.70
N ALA A 93 7.55 -6.44 2.12
CA ALA A 93 7.62 -6.72 0.68
C ALA A 93 6.42 -7.56 0.18
N GLY A 94 5.83 -8.35 1.09
CA GLY A 94 4.64 -9.14 0.85
C GLY A 94 3.31 -8.45 1.19
N LEU A 95 3.25 -7.12 1.31
CA LEU A 95 1.98 -6.40 1.46
C LEU A 95 1.31 -6.15 0.10
N GLY A 96 0.03 -5.75 0.11
CA GLY A 96 -0.69 -5.42 -1.13
C GLY A 96 -0.03 -4.28 -1.90
N TRP A 97 -0.13 -4.30 -3.24
CA TRP A 97 0.55 -3.34 -4.10
C TRP A 97 0.20 -1.88 -3.77
N LEU A 98 -1.05 -1.62 -3.37
CA LEU A 98 -1.50 -0.27 -3.03
C LEU A 98 -0.79 0.24 -1.77
N ALA A 99 -0.57 -0.63 -0.78
CA ALA A 99 0.20 -0.30 0.42
C ALA A 99 1.65 0.02 0.09
N LEU A 100 2.30 -0.78 -0.75
CA LEU A 100 3.67 -0.53 -1.21
C LEU A 100 3.77 0.77 -2.03
N HIS A 101 2.82 0.99 -2.94
CA HIS A 101 2.75 2.18 -3.78
C HIS A 101 2.62 3.46 -2.94
N GLN A 102 1.77 3.43 -1.91
CA GLN A 102 1.58 4.53 -0.96
C GLN A 102 2.81 4.69 -0.05
N ALA A 103 3.33 3.59 0.49
CA ALA A 103 4.50 3.60 1.37
C ALA A 103 5.71 4.23 0.69
N ALA A 104 5.98 3.93 -0.58
CA ALA A 104 7.09 4.51 -1.34
C ALA A 104 6.96 6.02 -1.58
N ARG A 105 5.76 6.58 -1.45
CA ARG A 105 5.51 8.03 -1.58
C ARG A 105 5.57 8.77 -0.25
N MET A 106 5.66 8.04 0.87
CA MET A 106 5.79 8.67 2.18
C MET A 106 7.16 9.36 2.31
N PRO A 107 7.22 10.56 2.91
CA PRO A 107 8.48 11.23 3.19
C PRO A 107 9.22 10.55 4.37
N GLY A 108 10.51 10.86 4.55
CA GLY A 108 11.28 10.44 5.74
C GLY A 108 12.06 9.12 5.60
N TYR A 109 12.17 8.57 4.39
CA TYR A 109 13.06 7.44 4.14
C TYR A 109 14.52 7.82 4.34
N ARG A 110 15.26 6.93 5.01
CA ARG A 110 16.73 6.90 4.93
C ARG A 110 17.15 6.50 3.52
N ARG A 111 18.31 6.99 3.06
CA ARG A 111 18.81 6.75 1.69
C ARG A 111 18.87 5.25 1.31
N LYS A 112 19.35 4.40 2.21
CA LYS A 112 19.40 2.93 1.98
C LYS A 112 18.00 2.31 1.91
N SER A 113 17.13 2.66 2.85
CA SER A 113 15.74 2.18 2.91
C SER A 113 14.94 2.59 1.67
N ARG A 114 15.21 3.77 1.12
CA ARG A 114 14.63 4.21 -0.14
C ARG A 114 14.97 3.26 -1.30
N GLY A 115 16.24 2.91 -1.44
CA GLY A 115 16.67 1.95 -2.46
C GLY A 115 16.02 0.57 -2.30
N LEU A 116 15.77 0.13 -1.07
CA LEU A 116 15.10 -1.15 -0.81
C LEU A 116 13.64 -1.16 -1.27
N VAL A 117 12.85 -0.13 -0.90
CA VAL A 117 11.45 -0.06 -1.35
C VAL A 117 11.37 0.08 -2.87
N ASP A 118 12.24 0.88 -3.48
CA ASP A 118 12.27 1.06 -4.93
C ASP A 118 12.61 -0.27 -5.65
N ALA A 119 13.56 -1.06 -5.11
CA ALA A 119 13.89 -2.39 -5.64
C ALA A 119 12.72 -3.38 -5.54
N VAL A 120 11.99 -3.38 -4.41
CA VAL A 120 10.79 -4.21 -4.24
C VAL A 120 9.71 -3.82 -5.25
N LEU A 121 9.44 -2.53 -5.42
CA LEU A 121 8.46 -2.06 -6.40
C LEU A 121 8.83 -2.50 -7.82
N GLN A 122 10.11 -2.38 -8.19
CA GLN A 122 10.60 -2.79 -9.50
C GLN A 122 10.39 -4.29 -9.75
N VAL A 123 10.79 -5.15 -8.81
CA VAL A 123 10.61 -6.60 -8.92
C VAL A 123 9.13 -6.98 -9.02
N ARG A 124 8.26 -6.23 -8.34
CA ARG A 124 6.80 -6.46 -8.36
C ARG A 124 6.06 -5.79 -9.51
N GLY A 125 6.72 -5.02 -10.36
CA GLY A 125 6.09 -4.29 -11.47
C GLY A 125 5.11 -3.19 -11.04
N ILE A 126 5.34 -2.55 -9.88
CA ILE A 126 4.45 -1.54 -9.29
C ILE A 126 4.81 -0.11 -9.71
#